data_AF-A0A7S0Z6Y8-F1
#
_entry.id   AF-A0A7S0Z6Y8-F1
#
_cell.length_a   1.000
_cell.length_b   1.000
_cell.length_c   1.000
_cell.angle_alpha   90.00
_cell.angle_beta   90.00
_cell.angle_gamma   90.00
#
_symmetry.space_group_name_H-M   'P 1'
#
loop_
_entity.id
_entity.type
_entity.pdbx_description
1 polymer ?
#
loop_
_entity_poly.entity_id
_entity_poly.type
_entity_poly.pdbx_seq_one_letter_code
_entity_poly.pdbx_strand_id
1 'polypeptide(L)'
;VQQVRLEDLGISASQTTLSLGLIFAGGLIYYVIPLSFVFRDFDLLLSSLNAILISTVFGLVVLSSLVQPWLEALVARCLIVGPDVKLRDVVLKNMAAHRGKTRKTSLMFTSSLAFLVFAGTMFSLQAESIVGNLKVLLGSDLRVE
;
A
#
# COMPACT_ATOMS: atom_id res chain seq x y z
N VAL A 1 35.24 24.44 9.36
CA VAL A 1 34.29 23.80 8.42
C VAL A 1 32.91 24.36 8.75
N GLN A 2 32.36 25.18 7.85
CA GLN A 2 31.07 25.84 8.08
C GLN A 2 29.96 24.81 7.87
N GLN A 3 29.17 24.56 8.92
CA GLN A 3 28.05 23.62 8.84
C GLN A 3 26.90 24.28 8.07
N VAL A 4 26.75 23.91 6.80
CA VAL A 4 25.62 24.34 5.97
C VAL A 4 24.48 23.32 6.16
N ARG A 5 23.26 23.79 6.42
CA ARG A 5 22.11 22.90 6.60
C ARG A 5 21.74 22.29 5.26
N LEU A 6 21.47 20.98 5.22
CA LEU A 6 21.08 20.25 4.00
C LEU A 6 19.82 20.81 3.35
N GLU A 7 18.99 21.49 4.13
CA GLU A 7 17.78 22.20 3.70
C GLU A 7 18.12 23.33 2.69
N ASP A 8 19.24 24.02 2.88
CA ASP A 8 19.70 25.13 2.03
C ASP A 8 20.32 24.63 0.71
N LEU A 9 20.62 23.34 0.61
CA LEU A 9 21.10 22.65 -0.60
C LEU A 9 19.97 22.12 -1.49
N GLY A 10 18.70 22.36 -1.12
CA GLY A 10 17.53 21.90 -1.87
C GLY A 10 17.21 20.41 -1.69
N ILE A 11 17.89 19.72 -0.77
CA ILE A 11 17.67 18.30 -0.49
C ILE A 11 16.55 18.19 0.55
N SER A 12 15.31 18.05 0.09
CA SER A 12 14.21 17.71 1.01
C SER A 12 14.29 16.23 1.39
N ALA A 13 14.12 15.94 2.69
CA ALA A 13 14.18 14.58 3.21
C ALA A 13 13.12 13.66 2.55
N SER A 14 11.95 14.21 2.23
CA SER A 14 10.88 13.50 1.52
C SER A 14 11.26 13.11 0.09
N GLN A 15 11.86 14.02 -0.69
CA GLN A 15 12.32 13.71 -2.05
C GLN A 15 13.43 12.67 -2.04
N THR A 16 14.40 12.79 -1.11
CA THR A 16 15.50 11.83 -1.00
C THR A 16 15.00 10.42 -0.69
N THR A 17 14.02 10.31 0.22
CA THR A 17 13.39 9.03 0.57
C THR A 17 12.67 8.43 -0.63
N LEU A 18 11.92 9.26 -1.38
CA LEU A 18 11.21 8.84 -2.59
C LEU A 18 12.18 8.34 -3.67
N SER A 19 13.26 9.08 -3.93
CA SER A 19 14.27 8.73 -4.93
C SER A 19 14.96 7.40 -4.59
N LEU A 20 15.34 7.20 -3.33
CA LEU A 20 15.91 5.92 -2.88
C LEU A 20 14.92 4.77 -3.05
N GLY A 21 13.64 4.98 -2.72
CA GLY A 21 12.59 3.98 -2.93
C GLY A 21 12.42 3.60 -4.40
N LEU A 22 12.44 4.58 -5.31
CA LEU A 22 12.34 4.35 -6.75
C LEU A 22 13.54 3.59 -7.31
N ILE A 23 14.76 3.90 -6.84
CA ILE A 23 15.98 3.16 -7.22
C ILE A 23 15.85 1.70 -6.78
N PHE A 24 15.40 1.45 -5.54
CA PHE A 24 15.22 0.09 -5.03
C PHE A 24 14.16 -0.68 -5.83
N ALA A 25 13.01 -0.04 -6.10
CA ALA A 25 11.95 -0.64 -6.91
C ALA A 25 12.42 -0.95 -8.33
N GLY A 26 13.14 -0.03 -8.98
CA GLY A 26 13.72 -0.23 -10.30
C GLY A 26 14.75 -1.36 -10.31
N GLY A 27 15.65 -1.41 -9.33
CA GLY A 27 16.61 -2.50 -9.19
C GLY A 27 15.94 -3.87 -9.02
N LEU A 28 14.89 -3.93 -8.20
CA LEU A 28 14.16 -5.17 -7.98
C LEU A 28 13.43 -5.65 -9.25
N ILE A 29 12.80 -4.73 -10.00
CA ILE A 29 12.07 -5.08 -11.23
C ILE A 29 13.02 -5.42 -12.39
N TYR A 30 14.06 -4.61 -12.62
CA TYR A 30 14.92 -4.74 -13.81
C TYR A 30 16.11 -5.67 -13.63
N TYR A 31 16.54 -5.95 -12.40
CA TYR A 31 17.65 -6.87 -12.14
C TYR A 31 17.18 -8.13 -11.45
N VAL A 32 16.54 -8.01 -10.28
CA VAL A 32 16.24 -9.18 -9.45
C VAL A 32 15.30 -10.15 -10.16
N ILE A 33 14.15 -9.68 -10.68
CA ILE A 33 13.19 -10.56 -11.36
C ILE A 33 13.81 -11.29 -12.57
N PRO A 34 14.48 -10.60 -13.52
CA PRO A 34 15.13 -11.28 -14.65
C PRO A 34 16.20 -12.27 -14.20
N LEU A 35 16.99 -11.92 -13.18
CA LEU A 35 18.03 -12.79 -12.63
C LEU A 35 17.43 -14.09 -12.07
N SER A 36 16.34 -13.98 -11.30
CA SER A 36 15.60 -15.14 -10.76
C SER A 36 15.12 -16.07 -11.88
N PHE A 37 14.66 -15.49 -12.99
CA PHE A 37 14.19 -16.27 -14.13
C PHE A 37 15.34 -16.97 -14.87
N VAL A 38 16.47 -16.29 -15.08
CA VAL A 38 17.66 -16.84 -15.74
C VAL A 38 18.24 -18.02 -14.95
N PHE A 39 18.33 -17.90 -13.62
CA PHE A 39 18.85 -18.99 -12.78
C PHE A 39 17.79 -20.04 -12.42
N ARG A 40 16.53 -19.86 -12.84
CA ARG A 40 15.38 -20.71 -12.47
C ARG A 40 15.21 -20.84 -10.95
N ASP A 41 15.54 -19.77 -10.22
CA ASP A 41 15.35 -19.67 -8.78
C ASP A 41 13.93 -19.13 -8.51
N PHE A 42 12.98 -20.06 -8.44
CA PHE A 42 11.57 -19.74 -8.22
C PHE A 42 11.30 -19.20 -6.82
N ASP A 43 12.12 -19.54 -5.83
CA ASP A 43 11.98 -19.01 -4.47
C ASP A 43 12.31 -17.51 -4.44
N LEU A 44 13.41 -17.12 -5.09
CA LEU A 44 13.81 -15.72 -5.23
C LEU A 44 12.81 -14.93 -6.09
N LEU A 45 12.28 -15.56 -7.14
CA LEU A 45 11.20 -14.98 -7.95
C LEU A 45 9.96 -14.71 -7.10
N LEU A 46 9.41 -15.72 -6.43
CA LEU A 46 8.16 -15.59 -5.67
C LEU A 46 8.29 -14.64 -4.48
N SER A 47 9.42 -14.69 -3.76
CA SER A 47 9.68 -13.75 -2.67
C SER A 47 9.79 -12.30 -3.15
N SER A 48 10.41 -12.06 -4.32
CA SER A 48 10.47 -10.72 -4.92
C SER A 48 9.08 -10.19 -5.34
N LEU A 49 8.22 -11.06 -5.89
CA LEU A 49 6.83 -10.70 -6.23
C LEU A 49 6.02 -10.37 -4.99
N ASN A 50 6.17 -11.15 -3.91
CA ASN A 50 5.52 -10.87 -2.63
C ASN A 50 6.00 -9.54 -2.03
N ALA A 51 7.30 -9.24 -2.12
CA ALA A 51 7.84 -7.96 -1.65
C ALA A 51 7.24 -6.77 -2.44
N ILE A 52 7.10 -6.89 -3.76
CA ILE A 52 6.43 -5.88 -4.59
C ILE A 52 4.98 -5.72 -4.16
N LEU A 53 4.28 -6.81 -3.91
CA LEU A 53 2.87 -6.78 -3.56
C LEU A 53 2.64 -6.06 -2.23
N ILE A 54 3.45 -6.36 -1.21
CA ILE A 54 3.42 -5.67 0.09
C ILE A 54 3.76 -4.18 -0.08
N SER A 55 4.81 -3.85 -0.85
CA SER A 55 5.19 -2.47 -1.14
C SER A 55 4.06 -1.71 -1.83
N THR A 56 3.33 -2.35 -2.74
CA THR A 56 2.18 -1.77 -3.43
C THR A 56 1.04 -1.48 -2.47
N VAL A 57 0.72 -2.40 -1.55
CA VAL A 57 -0.30 -2.16 -0.51
C VAL A 57 0.08 -0.96 0.36
N PHE A 58 1.34 -0.87 0.80
CA PHE A 58 1.81 0.28 1.56
C PHE A 58 1.72 1.59 0.77
N GLY A 59 2.13 1.56 -0.51
CA GLY A 59 2.01 2.70 -1.43
C GLY A 59 0.57 3.17 -1.59
N LEU A 60 -0.39 2.24 -1.72
CA LEU A 60 -1.81 2.54 -1.81
C LEU A 60 -2.36 3.18 -0.51
N VAL A 61 -1.89 2.74 0.67
CA VAL A 61 -2.25 3.38 1.95
C VAL A 61 -1.78 4.84 1.98
N VAL A 62 -0.55 5.10 1.55
CA VAL A 62 -0.01 6.47 1.48
C VAL A 62 -0.79 7.32 0.47
N LEU A 63 -1.10 6.78 -0.72
CA LEU A 63 -1.91 7.45 -1.74
C LEU A 63 -3.33 7.74 -1.24
N SER A 64 -3.94 6.81 -0.51
CA SER A 64 -5.26 6.99 0.11
C SER A 64 -5.30 8.21 1.04
N SER A 65 -4.20 8.48 1.77
CA SER A 65 -4.09 9.67 2.62
C SER A 65 -4.12 11.00 1.86
N LEU A 66 -3.81 11.00 0.55
CA LEU A 66 -3.92 12.19 -0.31
C LEU A 66 -5.37 12.44 -0.74
N VAL A 67 -6.14 11.37 -0.96
CA VAL A 67 -7.56 11.43 -1.37
C VAL A 67 -8.49 11.69 -0.18
N GLN A 68 -8.07 11.28 1.02
CA GLN A 68 -8.82 11.41 2.27
C GLN A 68 -9.51 12.77 2.48
N PRO A 69 -8.85 13.94 2.31
CA PRO A 69 -9.48 15.25 2.57
C PRO A 69 -10.64 15.56 1.61
N TRP A 70 -10.58 15.04 0.39
CA TRP A 70 -11.66 15.22 -0.59
C TRP A 70 -12.85 14.33 -0.26
N LEU A 71 -12.59 13.07 0.14
CA LEU A 71 -13.62 12.16 0.60
C LEU A 71 -14.31 12.66 1.88
N GLU A 72 -13.53 13.13 2.87
CA GLU A 72 -14.06 13.74 4.09
C GLU A 72 -14.98 14.90 3.79
N ALA A 73 -14.55 15.81 2.90
CA ALA A 73 -15.37 16.92 2.49
C ALA A 73 -16.67 16.44 1.83
N LEU A 74 -16.58 15.51 0.88
CA LEU A 74 -17.72 14.95 0.16
C LEU A 74 -18.72 14.28 1.09
N VAL A 75 -18.26 13.42 1.99
CA VAL A 75 -19.09 12.74 3.00
C VAL A 75 -19.81 13.77 3.88
N ALA A 76 -19.13 14.82 4.33
CA ALA A 76 -19.77 15.89 5.10
C ALA A 76 -20.84 16.64 4.29
N ARG A 77 -20.68 16.81 2.97
CA ARG A 77 -21.72 17.41 2.10
C ARG A 77 -22.92 16.48 1.91
N CYS A 78 -22.67 15.18 1.81
CA CYS A 78 -23.71 14.18 1.60
C CYS A 78 -24.53 13.89 2.87
N LEU A 79 -23.89 13.91 4.04
CA LEU A 79 -24.56 13.66 5.32
C LEU A 79 -25.35 14.87 5.83
N ILE A 80 -24.80 16.08 5.68
CA ILE A 80 -25.43 17.31 6.19
C ILE A 80 -26.21 17.98 5.07
N VAL A 81 -27.43 17.49 4.86
CA VAL A 81 -28.41 18.02 3.90
C VAL A 81 -29.66 18.46 4.65
N GLY A 82 -30.28 19.57 4.24
CA GLY A 82 -31.54 20.07 4.80
C GLY A 82 -31.38 21.32 5.69
N PRO A 83 -32.15 21.47 6.79
CA PRO A 83 -32.18 22.69 7.59
C PRO A 83 -30.84 22.99 8.29
N ASP A 84 -30.03 21.96 8.52
CA ASP A 84 -28.75 22.02 9.23
C ASP A 84 -27.56 22.36 8.32
N VAL A 85 -27.78 22.80 7.08
CA VAL A 85 -26.70 23.18 6.15
C VAL A 85 -25.74 24.23 6.73
N LYS A 86 -26.19 25.06 7.67
CA LYS A 86 -25.33 26.03 8.37
C LYS A 86 -24.27 25.37 9.26
N LEU A 87 -24.55 24.17 9.80
CA LEU A 87 -23.59 23.39 10.59
C LEU A 87 -22.49 22.79 9.72
N ARG A 88 -22.74 22.60 8.42
CA ARG A 88 -21.76 22.01 7.49
C ARG A 88 -20.45 22.80 7.45
N ASP A 89 -20.51 24.13 7.41
CA ASP A 89 -19.31 24.96 7.39
C ASP A 89 -18.54 24.92 8.72
N VAL A 90 -19.26 24.77 9.84
CA VAL A 90 -18.66 24.60 11.16
C VAL A 90 -17.93 23.26 11.25
N VAL A 91 -18.55 22.18 10.77
CA VAL A 91 -17.95 20.84 10.72
C VAL A 91 -16.73 20.82 9.81
N LEU A 92 -16.81 21.37 8.59
CA LEU A 92 -15.68 21.42 7.67
C LEU A 92 -14.50 22.24 8.23
N LYS A 93 -14.78 23.38 8.90
CA LYS A 93 -13.74 24.15 9.60
C LYS A 93 -13.12 23.37 10.75
N ASN A 94 -13.93 22.65 11.54
CA ASN A 94 -13.44 21.82 12.64
C ASN A 94 -12.51 20.70 12.14
N MET A 95 -12.92 20.00 11.07
CA MET A 95 -12.10 18.97 10.43
C MET A 95 -10.80 19.53 9.88
N ALA A 96 -10.84 20.71 9.25
CA ALA A 96 -9.65 21.39 8.75
C ALA A 96 -8.68 21.80 9.89
N ALA A 97 -9.21 22.32 11.01
CA ALA A 97 -8.42 22.70 12.18
C ALA A 97 -7.69 21.50 12.82
N HIS A 98 -8.28 20.30 12.76
CA HIS A 98 -7.70 19.08 13.32
C HIS A 98 -7.07 18.13 12.28
N ARG A 99 -6.89 18.59 11.03
CA ARG A 99 -6.40 17.77 9.90
C ARG A 99 -5.12 17.00 10.19
N GLY A 100 -4.18 17.58 10.94
CA GLY A 100 -2.93 16.90 11.32
C GLY A 100 -3.14 15.65 12.20
N LYS A 101 -4.11 15.71 13.14
CA LYS A 101 -4.47 14.56 13.98
C LYS A 101 -5.30 13.55 13.19
N THR A 102 -6.30 14.03 12.45
CA THR A 102 -7.19 13.21 11.60
C THR A 102 -6.40 12.41 10.57
N ARG A 103 -5.36 13.00 9.96
CA ARG A 103 -4.48 12.30 9.01
C ARG A 103 -3.72 11.14 9.66
N LYS A 104 -3.21 11.32 10.88
CA LYS A 104 -2.50 10.25 11.60
C LYS A 104 -3.44 9.10 11.96
N THR A 105 -4.63 9.43 12.47
CA THR A 105 -5.64 8.43 12.82
C THR A 105 -6.12 7.66 11.58
N SER A 106 -6.37 8.35 10.46
CA SER A 106 -6.79 7.68 9.23
C SER A 106 -5.67 6.79 8.67
N LEU A 107 -4.42 7.23 8.69
CA LEU A 107 -3.30 6.40 8.22
C LEU A 107 -3.18 5.13 9.07
N MET A 108 -3.30 5.25 10.40
CA MET A 108 -3.33 4.10 11.30
C MET A 108 -4.48 3.15 10.93
N PHE A 109 -5.71 3.65 10.83
CA PHE A 109 -6.88 2.82 10.53
C PHE A 109 -6.80 2.16 9.16
N THR A 110 -6.49 2.92 8.11
CA THR A 110 -6.36 2.42 6.74
C THR A 110 -5.23 1.41 6.62
N SER A 111 -4.08 1.63 7.28
CA SER A 111 -2.97 0.67 7.25
C SER A 111 -3.33 -0.66 7.92
N SER A 112 -3.98 -0.64 9.08
CA SER A 112 -4.43 -1.85 9.77
C SER A 112 -5.48 -2.60 8.96
N LEU A 113 -6.46 -1.90 8.38
CA LEU A 113 -7.49 -2.52 7.56
C LEU A 113 -6.91 -3.12 6.27
N ALA A 114 -6.01 -2.40 5.61
CA ALA A 114 -5.33 -2.89 4.42
C ALA A 114 -4.51 -4.14 4.72
N PHE A 115 -3.78 -4.17 5.84
CA PHE A 115 -3.04 -5.34 6.28
C PHE A 115 -3.96 -6.52 6.61
N LEU A 116 -5.07 -6.28 7.31
CA LEU A 116 -6.05 -7.32 7.65
C LEU A 116 -6.63 -7.98 6.39
N VAL A 117 -7.06 -7.17 5.42
CA VAL A 117 -7.60 -7.66 4.14
C VAL A 117 -6.52 -8.40 3.36
N PHE A 118 -5.32 -7.83 3.27
CA PHE A 118 -4.19 -8.46 2.57
C PHE A 118 -3.80 -9.81 3.18
N ALA A 119 -3.69 -9.89 4.51
CA ALA A 119 -3.39 -11.14 5.20
C ALA A 119 -4.50 -12.18 4.95
N GLY A 120 -5.76 -11.78 5.05
CA GLY A 120 -6.90 -12.65 4.76
C GLY A 120 -6.85 -13.24 3.36
N THR A 121 -6.66 -12.40 2.34
CA THR A 121 -6.62 -12.87 0.94
C THR A 121 -5.38 -13.71 0.65
N MET A 122 -4.23 -13.36 1.22
CA MET A 122 -2.99 -14.16 1.09
C MET A 122 -3.15 -15.55 1.70
N PHE A 123 -3.75 -15.66 2.89
CA PHE A 123 -4.00 -16.96 3.50
C PHE A 123 -4.95 -17.81 2.67
N SER A 124 -6.03 -17.22 2.13
CA SER A 124 -6.94 -17.94 1.23
C SER A 124 -6.20 -18.44 -0.02
N LEU A 125 -5.40 -17.59 -0.67
CA LEU A 125 -4.64 -17.95 -1.87
C LEU A 125 -3.64 -19.07 -1.57
N GLN A 126 -2.91 -18.98 -0.45
CA GLN A 126 -1.95 -20.00 -0.05
C GLN A 126 -2.65 -21.34 0.26
N ALA A 127 -3.80 -21.30 0.93
CA ALA A 127 -4.59 -22.50 1.21
C ALA A 127 -5.08 -23.17 -0.08
N GLU A 128 -5.61 -22.40 -1.03
CA GLU A 128 -6.03 -22.91 -2.34
C GLU A 128 -4.85 -23.47 -3.14
N SER A 129 -3.69 -22.82 -3.09
CA SER A 129 -2.46 -23.31 -3.73
C SER A 129 -2.01 -24.64 -3.13
N ILE A 130 -2.02 -24.78 -1.80
CA ILE A 130 -1.66 -26.05 -1.14
C ILE A 130 -2.64 -27.16 -1.52
N VAL A 131 -3.94 -26.89 -1.46
CA VAL A 131 -4.97 -27.87 -1.87
C VAL A 131 -4.82 -28.24 -3.34
N GLY A 132 -4.53 -27.27 -4.22
CA GLY A 132 -4.27 -27.49 -5.64
C GLY A 132 -3.05 -28.38 -5.87
N ASN A 133 -1.93 -28.10 -5.21
CA ASN A 133 -0.71 -28.90 -5.29
C ASN A 133 -0.94 -30.33 -4.78
N LEU A 134 -1.67 -30.49 -3.67
CA LEU A 134 -2.04 -31.81 -3.14
C LEU A 134 -2.95 -32.58 -4.10
N LYS A 135 -3.92 -31.92 -4.74
CA LYS A 135 -4.78 -32.52 -5.77
C LYS A 135 -3.99 -32.97 -6.99
N VAL A 136 -2.98 -32.20 -7.43
CA VAL A 136 -2.11 -32.62 -8.54
C VAL A 136 -1.23 -33.80 -8.12
N LEU A 137 -0.69 -33.77 -6.91
CA LEU A 137 0.17 -34.83 -6.39
C LEU A 137 -0.59 -36.15 -6.20
N LEU A 138 -1.76 -36.11 -5.56
CA LEU A 138 -2.56 -37.29 -5.17
C LEU A 138 -3.60 -37.68 -6.22
N GLY A 139 -4.09 -36.74 -7.02
CA GLY A 139 -5.14 -36.97 -8.04
C GLY A 139 -4.61 -37.45 -9.38
N SER A 140 -3.30 -37.72 -9.51
CA SER A 140 -2.67 -38.17 -10.75
C SER A 140 -2.91 -39.65 -11.09
N ASP A 141 -3.65 -40.40 -10.27
CA ASP A 141 -3.87 -41.85 -10.45
C ASP A 141 -5.00 -42.20 -11.44
N LEU A 142 -5.63 -41.21 -12.09
CA LEU A 142 -6.54 -41.43 -13.23
C LEU A 142 -5.98 -40.76 -14.48
N ARG A 143 -4.87 -41.31 -14.98
CA ARG A 143 -4.45 -41.15 -16.36
C ARG A 143 -4.86 -42.42 -17.12
N VAL A 144 -6.09 -42.43 -17.61
CA VAL A 144 -6.54 -43.43 -18.59
C VAL A 144 -5.90 -43.04 -19.92
N GLU A 145 -5.19 -43.99 -20.54
CA GLU A 145 -4.67 -43.89 -21.92
C GLU A 145 -5.79 -43.69 -22.95
#